data_AF-W2ER21-F1
#
_entry.id   AF-W2ER21-F1
#
_cell.length_a   1.000
_cell.length_b   1.000
_cell.length_c   1.000
_cell.angle_alpha   90.00
_cell.angle_beta   90.00
_cell.angle_gamma   90.00
#
_symmetry.space_group_name_H-M   'P 1'
#
loop_
_entity.id
_entity.type
_entity.pdbx_description
1 polymer ?
#
loop_
_entity_poly.entity_id
_entity_poly.type
_entity_poly.pdbx_seq_one_letter_code
_entity_poly.pdbx_strand_id
1 'polypeptide(L)'
;MTDENITAIGRCYGCKRRFRFDPDTVTMFLVDPETNLPPGMSPLGSRREPTPEALARSVKLPVCPDCIERAKRVLEAGTDPKPPEFPVWHRPSS
;
A
#
# COMPACT_ATOMS: atom_id res chain seq x y z
N MET A 1 7.04 11.48 -34.25
CA MET A 1 5.82 10.96 -33.61
C MET A 1 5.80 11.55 -32.21
N THR A 2 5.08 12.64 -32.01
CA THR A 2 4.91 13.25 -30.68
C THR A 2 3.89 12.40 -29.95
N ASP A 3 4.42 11.51 -29.10
CA ASP A 3 3.65 10.80 -28.10
C ASP A 3 3.13 11.87 -27.12
N GLU A 4 1.91 12.35 -27.39
CA GLU A 4 1.14 13.11 -26.41
C GLU A 4 0.97 12.20 -25.20
N ASN A 5 1.86 12.36 -24.22
CA ASN A 5 1.80 11.63 -22.97
C ASN A 5 0.48 12.01 -22.28
N ILE A 6 -0.55 11.19 -22.47
CA ILE A 6 -1.87 11.38 -21.85
C ILE A 6 -1.69 11.17 -20.36
N THR A 7 -1.45 12.27 -19.65
CA THR A 7 -1.33 12.26 -18.20
C THR A 7 -2.72 12.32 -17.57
N ALA A 8 -3.12 11.22 -16.94
CA ALA A 8 -4.32 11.16 -16.12
C ALA A 8 -4.06 11.77 -14.73
N ILE A 9 -5.11 12.30 -14.09
CA ILE A 9 -5.07 12.75 -12.70
C ILE A 9 -5.90 11.79 -11.86
N GLY A 10 -5.31 11.20 -10.83
CA GLY A 10 -6.03 10.34 -9.88
C GLY A 10 -5.42 10.38 -8.49
N ARG A 11 -6.01 9.61 -7.56
CA ARG A 11 -5.56 9.53 -6.15
C ARG A 11 -4.71 8.29 -5.93
N CYS A 12 -3.57 8.46 -5.28
CA CYS A 12 -2.73 7.34 -4.85
C CYS A 12 -3.49 6.48 -3.84
N TYR A 13 -3.54 5.16 -4.07
CA TYR A 13 -4.16 4.24 -3.12
C TYR A 13 -3.50 4.28 -1.73
N GLY A 14 -2.16 4.41 -1.66
CA GLY A 14 -1.39 4.40 -0.42
C GLY A 14 -1.50 5.68 0.42
N CYS A 15 -1.18 6.83 -0.16
CA CYS A 15 -1.17 8.12 0.57
C CYS A 15 -2.40 9.01 0.32
N LYS A 16 -3.34 8.58 -0.54
CA LYS A 16 -4.57 9.31 -0.92
C LYS A 16 -4.37 10.67 -1.61
N ARG A 17 -3.12 11.14 -1.77
CA ARG A 17 -2.78 12.38 -2.51
C ARG A 17 -3.13 12.25 -3.99
N ARG A 18 -3.56 13.36 -4.60
CA ARG A 18 -3.74 13.45 -6.06
C ARG A 18 -2.38 13.61 -6.73
N PHE A 19 -2.17 12.90 -7.83
CA PHE A 19 -0.97 13.03 -8.65
C PHE A 19 -1.30 12.81 -10.12
N ARG A 20 -0.45 13.34 -11.00
CA ARG A 20 -0.49 13.07 -12.43
C ARG A 20 0.30 11.79 -12.69
N PHE A 21 -0.23 10.93 -13.54
CA PHE A 21 0.43 9.71 -13.95
C PHE A 21 0.04 9.34 -15.36
N ASP A 22 0.89 8.57 -16.01
CA ASP A 22 0.57 7.90 -17.25
C ASP A 22 -0.11 6.55 -16.92
N PRO A 23 -1.35 6.31 -17.37
CA PRO A 23 -2.08 5.08 -17.08
C PRO A 23 -1.40 3.81 -17.63
N ASP A 24 -0.52 3.93 -18.62
CA ASP A 24 0.17 2.80 -19.23
C ASP A 24 1.41 2.36 -18.44
N THR A 25 2.00 3.27 -17.66
CA THR A 25 3.23 3.01 -16.88
C THR A 25 3.04 2.98 -15.37
N VAL A 26 1.96 3.56 -14.85
CA VAL A 26 1.71 3.62 -13.40
C VAL A 26 1.47 2.23 -12.82
N THR A 27 2.02 1.99 -11.62
CA THR A 27 1.65 0.78 -10.87
C THR A 27 0.20 0.88 -10.40
N MET A 28 -0.62 -0.06 -10.87
CA MET A 28 -2.03 -0.22 -10.48
C MET A 28 -2.19 -1.38 -9.50
N PHE A 29 -2.90 -1.15 -8.41
CA PHE A 29 -3.25 -2.17 -7.41
C PHE A 29 -4.73 -2.54 -7.52
N LEU A 30 -5.03 -3.83 -7.44
CA LEU A 30 -6.39 -4.32 -7.35
C LEU A 30 -6.88 -4.17 -5.90
N VAL A 31 -7.98 -3.45 -5.71
CA VAL A 31 -8.51 -3.09 -4.39
C VAL A 31 -10.00 -3.38 -4.35
N ASP A 32 -10.43 -4.11 -3.34
CA ASP A 32 -11.84 -4.30 -3.03
C ASP A 32 -12.38 -3.02 -2.36
N PRO A 33 -13.34 -2.31 -2.98
CA PRO A 33 -13.87 -1.05 -2.43
C PRO A 33 -14.61 -1.23 -1.10
N GLU A 34 -15.10 -2.44 -0.77
CA GLU A 34 -15.78 -2.68 0.52
C GLU A 34 -14.80 -2.69 1.69
N THR A 35 -13.63 -3.29 1.49
CA THR A 35 -12.61 -3.42 2.53
C THR A 35 -11.51 -2.36 2.41
N ASN A 36 -11.41 -1.70 1.25
CA ASN A 36 -10.30 -0.86 0.85
C ASN A 36 -8.94 -1.57 1.01
N LEU A 37 -8.93 -2.88 0.78
CA LEU A 37 -7.76 -3.76 0.82
C LEU A 37 -7.64 -4.55 -0.49
N PRO A 38 -6.44 -5.09 -0.80
CA PRO A 38 -6.32 -6.11 -1.84
C PRO A 38 -7.21 -7.32 -1.52
N PRO A 39 -7.87 -7.95 -2.50
CA PRO A 39 -8.82 -9.06 -2.27
C PRO A 39 -8.24 -10.23 -1.47
N GLY A 40 -6.93 -10.45 -1.57
CA GLY A 40 -6.21 -11.50 -0.86
C GLY A 40 -5.60 -11.10 0.48
N MET A 41 -5.96 -9.93 1.02
CA MET A 41 -5.41 -9.41 2.27
C MET A 41 -6.52 -9.25 3.31
N SER A 42 -6.29 -9.78 4.50
CA SER A 42 -7.17 -9.56 5.66
C SER A 42 -6.85 -8.23 6.34
N PRO A 43 -7.77 -7.66 7.14
CA PRO A 43 -7.51 -6.47 7.94
C PRO A 43 -6.34 -6.61 8.93
N LEU A 44 -6.00 -7.86 9.33
CA LEU A 44 -4.86 -8.16 10.19
C LEU A 44 -3.53 -8.27 9.40
N GLY A 45 -3.54 -7.99 8.10
CA GLY A 45 -2.36 -8.06 7.24
C GLY A 45 -1.98 -9.48 6.83
N SER A 46 -2.78 -10.49 7.18
CA SER A 46 -2.54 -11.87 6.73
C SER A 46 -3.05 -12.09 5.31
N ARG A 47 -2.37 -12.97 4.57
CA ARG A 47 -2.86 -13.43 3.27
C ARG A 47 -4.06 -14.36 3.47
N ARG A 48 -5.08 -14.17 2.65
CA ARG A 48 -6.28 -15.01 2.57
C ARG A 48 -6.59 -15.29 1.10
N GLU A 49 -7.19 -16.43 0.82
CA GLU A 49 -7.75 -16.67 -0.51
C GLU A 49 -8.89 -15.67 -0.80
N PRO A 50 -8.80 -14.87 -1.88
CA PRO A 50 -9.85 -13.92 -2.24
C PRO A 50 -11.11 -14.66 -2.68
N THR A 51 -12.29 -14.18 -2.25
CA THR A 51 -13.55 -14.75 -2.74
C THR A 51 -13.81 -14.29 -4.19
N PRO A 52 -14.57 -15.05 -4.99
CA PRO A 52 -14.94 -14.65 -6.35
C PRO A 52 -15.64 -13.29 -6.40
N GLU A 53 -16.48 -13.00 -5.41
CA GLU A 53 -17.22 -11.74 -5.31
C GLU A 53 -16.28 -10.57 -5.02
N ALA A 54 -15.29 -10.77 -4.14
CA ALA A 54 -14.28 -9.76 -3.84
C ALA A 54 -13.43 -9.42 -5.06
N LEU A 55 -13.06 -10.42 -5.87
CA LEU A 55 -12.36 -10.19 -7.14
C LEU A 55 -13.24 -9.45 -8.15
N ALA A 56 -14.51 -9.85 -8.29
CA ALA A 56 -15.42 -9.27 -9.27
C ALA A 56 -15.70 -7.78 -9.04
N ARG A 57 -15.79 -7.35 -7.78
CA ARG A 57 -16.04 -5.94 -7.42
C ARG A 57 -14.78 -5.08 -7.31
N SER A 58 -13.60 -5.69 -7.40
CA SER A 58 -12.35 -4.98 -7.21
C SER A 58 -12.05 -4.01 -8.33
N VAL A 59 -11.47 -2.87 -7.96
CA VAL A 59 -11.08 -1.81 -8.88
C VAL A 59 -9.57 -1.63 -8.88
N LYS A 60 -9.03 -1.27 -10.04
CA LYS A 60 -7.61 -0.91 -10.18
C LYS A 60 -7.41 0.53 -9.75
N LEU A 61 -6.52 0.75 -8.79
CA LEU A 61 -6.17 2.08 -8.27
C LEU A 61 -4.68 2.37 -8.43
N PRO A 62 -4.30 3.59 -8.86
CA PRO A 62 -2.90 3.94 -9.09
C PRO A 62 -2.16 4.17 -7.77
N VAL A 63 -0.87 3.85 -7.75
CA VAL A 63 0.04 4.12 -6.61
C VAL A 63 1.13 5.08 -7.06
N CYS A 64 1.37 6.13 -6.28
CA CYS A 64 2.43 7.08 -6.60
C CYS A 64 3.83 6.48 -6.38
N PRO A 65 4.84 6.92 -7.14
CA PRO A 65 6.21 6.43 -7.01
C PRO A 65 6.75 6.50 -5.57
N ASP A 66 6.48 7.59 -4.85
CA ASP A 66 6.88 7.74 -3.43
C ASP A 66 6.40 6.59 -2.54
N CYS A 67 5.17 6.10 -2.76
CA CYS A 67 4.61 5.01 -1.97
C CYS A 67 5.24 3.67 -2.35
N ILE A 68 5.58 3.47 -3.61
CA ILE A 68 6.32 2.29 -4.08
C ILE A 68 7.71 2.27 -3.47
N GLU A 69 8.45 3.37 -3.54
CA GLU A 69 9.79 3.47 -2.95
C GLU A 69 9.76 3.28 -1.44
N ARG A 70 8.76 3.82 -0.74
CA ARG A 70 8.56 3.55 0.68
C ARG A 70 8.31 2.08 0.97
N ALA A 71 7.48 1.41 0.17
CA ALA A 71 7.20 -0.02 0.33
C ALA A 71 8.45 -0.87 0.10
N LYS A 72 9.26 -0.56 -0.92
CA LYS A 72 10.55 -1.23 -1.18
C LYS A 72 11.48 -1.12 0.02
N ARG A 73 11.67 0.09 0.57
CA ARG A 73 12.51 0.30 1.76
C ARG A 73 12.07 -0.54 2.95
N VAL A 74 10.77 -0.71 3.16
CA VAL A 74 10.23 -1.55 4.25
C VAL A 74 10.53 -3.03 4.00
N LEU A 75 10.42 -3.50 2.76
CA LEU A 75 10.75 -4.88 2.39
C LEU A 75 12.26 -5.15 2.51
N GLU A 76 13.09 -4.21 2.06
CA GLU A 76 14.56 -4.29 2.12
C GLU A 76 15.10 -4.18 3.54
N ALA A 77 14.45 -3.40 4.41
CA ALA A 77 14.84 -3.26 5.81
C ALA A 77 14.65 -4.55 6.62
N GLY A 78 13.97 -5.56 6.08
CA GLY A 78 13.66 -6.80 6.78
C GLY A 78 12.65 -6.59 7.93
N THR A 79 11.80 -7.58 8.17
CA THR A 79 10.85 -7.60 9.28
C THR A 79 11.55 -7.86 10.63
N ASP A 80 12.50 -7.03 11.00
CA ASP A 80 12.95 -6.90 12.39
C ASP A 80 12.91 -5.42 12.75
N PRO A 81 11.74 -4.86 13.11
CA PRO A 81 11.78 -3.65 13.91
C PRO A 81 12.46 -4.06 15.23
N LYS A 82 13.74 -3.67 15.42
CA LYS A 82 14.33 -3.67 16.77
C LYS A 82 13.29 -2.99 17.65
N PRO A 83 12.68 -3.69 18.63
CA PRO A 83 11.70 -3.06 19.50
C PRO A 83 12.37 -1.81 20.10
N PRO A 84 11.68 -0.67 20.18
CA PRO A 84 12.22 0.48 20.88
C PRO A 84 12.68 0.01 22.27
N GLU A 85 13.94 0.25 22.61
CA GLU A 85 14.48 -0.03 23.94
C GLU A 85 13.80 0.93 24.92
N PHE A 86 12.69 0.50 25.52
CA PHE A 86 12.08 1.25 26.61
C PHE A 86 12.99 1.13 27.84
N PRO A 87 13.32 2.24 28.53
CA PRO A 87 14.03 2.14 29.80
C PRO A 87 13.19 1.31 30.78
N VAL A 88 13.80 0.27 31.34
CA VAL A 88 13.18 -0.56 32.36
C VAL A 88 12.99 0.30 33.61
N TRP A 89 11.74 0.57 33.98
CA TRP A 89 11.43 1.23 35.23
C TRP A 89 11.68 0.26 36.39
N HIS A 90 12.82 0.42 37.07
CA HIS A 90 13.04 -0.23 38.35
C HIS A 90 12.20 0.49 39.40
N ARG A 91 11.20 -0.22 39.95
CA ARG A 91 10.49 0.23 41.15
C ARG A 91 11.48 0.23 42.31
N PRO A 92 11.70 1.37 43.01
CA PRO A 92 12.52 1.35 44.21
C PRO A 92 11.86 0.44 45.25
N SER A 93 12.61 -0.57 45.71
CA SER A 93 12.25 -1.39 46.86
C SER A 93 12.23 -0.50 48.10
N SER A 94 11.07 -0.48 48.80
CA SER A 94 10.91 0.14 50.12
C SER A 94 11.74 -0.55 51.18
#